data_AF-A0A939IYP6-F1
#
_entry.id   AF-A0A939IYP6-F1
#
_cell.length_a   1.000
_cell.length_b   1.000
_cell.length_c   1.000
_cell.angle_alpha   90.00
_cell.angle_beta   90.00
_cell.angle_gamma   90.00
#
_symmetry.space_group_name_H-M   'P 1'
#
loop_
_entity.id
_entity.type
_entity.pdbx_description
1 polymer ?
#
loop_
_entity_poly.entity_id
_entity_poly.type
_entity_poly.pdbx_seq_one_letter_code
_entity_poly.pdbx_strand_id
1 'polypeptide(L)'
;MAENKRSDLDTPLAGQRRKLLKIDGDSVGAMAEKVARFFGTGEYLFWQTVFVAMWIALNAVAWAGRWDPYPFILLNLAFSTQAAYAAPLILLAQNRQEDRDRVSLAEDRRRSEQTKADTEFLARELASVRLAVGEGVTRDYLRHELEDLTELIERLESKIDDEWASRRREAQGADSNRHLEKPRHGADHDDD
;
A
#
# COMPACT_ATOMS: atom_id res chain seq x y z
N MET A 1 50.14 -29.81 29.44
CA MET A 1 48.68 -29.69 29.68
C MET A 1 48.35 -28.22 29.73
N ALA A 2 47.73 -27.68 28.68
CA ALA A 2 47.40 -26.27 28.56
C ALA A 2 46.02 -26.02 29.19
N GLU A 3 45.97 -25.22 30.25
CA GLU A 3 44.74 -24.85 30.94
C GLU A 3 44.11 -23.66 30.20
N ASN A 4 43.01 -23.92 29.50
CA ASN A 4 42.24 -22.94 28.74
C ASN A 4 41.27 -22.22 29.68
N LYS A 5 41.68 -21.06 30.21
CA LYS A 5 40.82 -20.18 31.00
C LYS A 5 39.99 -19.33 30.04
N ARG A 6 38.81 -19.81 29.67
CA ARG A 6 37.84 -19.04 28.89
C ARG A 6 37.33 -17.88 29.73
N SER A 7 37.64 -16.68 29.26
CA SER A 7 37.13 -15.40 29.76
C SER A 7 35.62 -15.32 29.57
N ASP A 8 34.90 -15.46 30.68
CA ASP A 8 33.49 -15.13 30.80
C ASP A 8 33.38 -13.62 30.98
N LEU A 9 33.25 -12.89 29.87
CA LEU A 9 33.36 -11.42 29.80
C LEU A 9 32.23 -10.80 28.96
N ASP A 10 31.03 -11.38 29.04
CA ASP A 10 29.82 -10.81 28.45
C ASP A 10 28.76 -10.60 29.54
N THR A 11 28.94 -9.56 30.34
CA THR A 11 27.82 -8.97 31.07
C THR A 11 27.95 -7.45 30.98
N PRO A 12 27.24 -6.79 30.06
CA PRO A 12 27.17 -5.35 30.08
C PRO A 12 26.47 -4.95 31.39
N LEU A 13 27.22 -4.30 32.28
CA LEU A 13 26.70 -3.58 33.43
C LEU A 13 25.67 -2.58 32.91
N ALA A 14 24.40 -2.96 33.01
CA ALA A 14 23.27 -2.09 32.79
C ALA A 14 23.36 -0.95 33.81
N GLY A 15 23.98 0.15 33.37
CA GLY A 15 24.17 1.35 34.14
C GLY A 15 22.84 1.78 34.74
N GLN A 16 22.83 1.76 36.07
CA GLN A 16 21.78 2.21 36.97
C GLN A 16 21.17 3.52 36.45
N ARG A 17 20.04 3.41 35.72
CA ARG A 17 19.26 4.58 35.29
C ARG A 17 18.83 5.33 36.53
N ARG A 18 19.49 6.47 36.78
CA ARG A 18 19.06 7.46 37.75
C ARG A 18 17.59 7.77 37.48
N LYS A 19 16.72 7.51 38.46
CA LYS A 19 15.32 7.94 38.47
C LYS A 19 15.30 9.47 38.57
N LEU A 20 15.54 10.15 37.46
CA LEU A 20 15.16 11.55 37.31
C LEU A 20 13.64 11.58 37.16
N LEU A 21 13.01 12.38 38.02
CA LEU A 21 11.60 12.78 38.06
C LEU A 21 10.82 12.32 36.82
N LYS A 22 10.09 11.22 36.98
CA LYS A 22 9.18 10.73 35.94
C LYS A 22 7.94 11.63 35.98
N ILE A 23 8.07 12.83 35.42
CA ILE A 23 6.92 13.68 35.10
C ILE A 23 6.18 12.93 33.99
N ASP A 24 4.93 12.54 34.25
CA ASP A 24 4.13 11.76 33.32
C ASP A 24 3.94 12.54 32.01
N GLY A 25 4.62 12.09 30.94
CA GLY A 25 4.67 12.76 29.64
C GLY A 25 3.31 12.96 28.97
N ASP A 26 2.31 12.19 29.38
CA ASP A 26 0.91 12.31 28.92
C ASP A 26 0.24 13.57 29.49
N SER A 27 0.48 13.88 30.76
CA SER A 27 -0.10 15.07 31.42
C SER A 27 0.47 16.37 30.84
N VAL A 28 1.79 16.40 30.61
CA VAL A 28 2.49 17.52 29.99
C VAL A 28 2.12 17.64 28.51
N GLY A 29 1.89 16.51 27.83
CA GLY A 29 1.45 16.49 26.44
C GLY A 29 0.08 17.10 26.24
N ALA A 30 -0.89 16.73 27.07
CA ALA A 30 -2.21 17.33 27.05
C ALA A 30 -2.17 18.83 27.39
N MET A 31 -1.27 19.25 28.28
CA MET A 31 -1.07 20.66 28.61
C MET A 31 -0.48 21.45 27.44
N ALA A 32 0.56 20.91 26.79
CA ALA A 32 1.17 21.51 25.61
C ALA A 32 0.17 21.66 24.45
N GLU A 33 -0.71 20.69 24.25
CA GLU A 33 -1.75 20.75 23.22
C GLU A 33 -2.84 21.80 23.53
N LYS A 34 -3.18 21.99 24.80
CA LYS A 34 -4.05 23.11 25.22
C LYS A 34 -3.37 24.46 24.99
N VAL A 35 -2.10 24.58 25.38
CA VAL A 35 -1.29 25.79 25.21
C VAL A 35 -1.12 26.12 23.72
N ALA A 36 -0.83 25.13 22.88
CA ALA A 36 -0.70 25.30 21.43
C ALA A 36 -2.01 25.78 20.79
N ARG A 37 -3.16 25.21 21.17
CA ARG A 37 -4.47 25.68 20.70
C ARG A 37 -4.80 27.09 21.20
N PHE A 38 -4.40 27.41 22.42
CA PHE A 38 -4.60 28.74 23.01
C PHE A 38 -3.78 29.83 22.31
N PHE A 39 -2.49 29.58 22.05
CA PHE A 39 -1.62 30.52 21.31
C PHE A 39 -1.89 30.54 19.81
N GLY A 40 -2.39 29.45 19.22
CA GLY A 40 -2.75 29.36 17.80
C GLY A 40 -4.08 30.02 17.44
N THR A 41 -4.93 30.29 18.43
CA THR A 41 -6.21 30.99 18.24
C THR A 41 -5.99 32.48 18.53
N GLY A 42 -6.52 33.38 17.70
CA GLY A 42 -6.38 34.85 17.87
C GLY A 42 -6.93 35.40 19.19
N GLU A 43 -7.60 34.58 19.99
CA GLU A 43 -8.11 34.90 21.33
C GLU A 43 -7.04 35.33 22.33
N TYR A 44 -5.83 34.75 22.28
CA TYR A 44 -4.74 35.17 23.18
C TYR A 44 -4.36 36.63 22.94
N LEU A 45 -4.19 37.02 21.68
CA LEU A 45 -3.85 38.39 21.30
C LEU A 45 -4.94 39.37 21.72
N PHE A 46 -6.21 38.99 21.53
CA PHE A 46 -7.35 39.80 21.96
C PHE A 46 -7.33 40.08 23.47
N TRP A 47 -7.24 39.04 24.30
CA TRP A 47 -7.20 39.20 25.76
C TRP A 47 -5.95 39.96 26.23
N GLN A 48 -4.79 39.73 25.61
CA GLN A 48 -3.55 40.45 25.92
C GLN A 48 -3.69 41.95 25.64
N THR A 49 -4.27 42.32 24.49
CA THR A 49 -4.52 43.73 24.14
C THR A 49 -5.52 44.38 25.10
N VAL A 50 -6.60 43.69 25.45
CA VAL A 50 -7.59 44.17 26.43
C VAL A 50 -6.94 44.40 27.79
N PHE A 51 -6.10 43.47 28.26
CA PHE A 51 -5.39 43.62 29.52
C PHE A 51 -4.48 44.85 29.53
N VAL A 52 -3.67 45.05 28.47
CA VAL A 52 -2.79 46.22 28.34
C VAL A 52 -3.60 47.51 28.29
N ALA A 53 -4.66 47.55 27.49
CA ALA A 53 -5.53 48.73 27.37
C ALA A 53 -6.20 49.08 28.71
N MET A 54 -6.69 48.07 29.44
CA MET A 54 -7.26 48.24 30.77
C MET A 54 -6.22 48.74 31.78
N TRP A 55 -4.99 48.22 31.73
CA TRP A 55 -3.90 48.68 32.60
C TRP A 55 -3.56 50.15 32.37
N ILE A 56 -3.45 50.56 31.10
CA ILE A 56 -3.21 51.96 30.72
C ILE A 56 -4.38 52.84 31.21
N ALA A 57 -5.62 52.40 31.01
CA ALA A 57 -6.82 53.14 31.43
C ALA A 57 -6.89 53.29 32.96
N LEU A 58 -6.62 52.23 33.73
CA LEU A 58 -6.56 52.28 35.19
C LEU A 58 -5.47 53.23 35.68
N ASN A 59 -4.29 53.22 35.05
CA ASN A 59 -3.22 54.16 35.39
C ASN A 59 -3.58 55.61 35.04
N ALA A 60 -4.29 55.84 33.94
CA ALA A 60 -4.75 57.17 33.54
C ALA A 60 -5.80 57.75 34.49
N VAL A 61 -6.68 56.91 35.05
CA VAL A 61 -7.76 57.31 35.98
C VAL A 61 -7.28 57.42 37.43
N ALA A 62 -6.17 56.77 37.79
CA ALA A 62 -5.57 56.83 39.13
C ALA A 62 -4.90 58.19 39.43
N TRP A 63 -5.73 59.25 39.52
CA TRP A 63 -5.32 60.65 39.58
C TRP A 63 -4.81 61.14 40.95
N ALA A 64 -4.74 60.25 41.96
CA ALA A 64 -4.36 60.62 43.32
C ALA A 64 -3.02 60.02 43.80
N GLY A 65 -2.43 59.04 43.09
CA GLY A 65 -1.32 58.25 43.64
C GLY A 65 -0.18 57.89 42.70
N ARG A 66 -0.23 58.28 41.40
CA ARG A 66 0.83 58.03 40.40
C ARG A 66 1.53 56.66 40.57
N TRP A 67 0.73 55.59 40.65
CA TRP A 67 1.23 54.26 41.00
C TRP A 67 2.21 53.71 39.94
N ASP A 68 2.05 54.08 38.66
CA ASP A 68 3.01 53.75 37.60
C ASP A 68 3.12 54.90 36.56
N PRO A 69 3.94 55.94 36.82
CA PRO A 69 4.12 57.07 35.91
C PRO A 69 4.72 56.61 34.57
N TYR A 70 4.41 57.34 33.49
CA TYR A 70 5.02 57.12 32.18
C TYR A 70 6.56 57.08 32.31
N PRO A 71 7.27 55.99 31.92
CA PRO A 71 6.94 55.01 30.88
C PRO A 71 6.40 53.63 31.35
N PHE A 72 5.60 53.55 32.41
CA PHE A 72 4.98 52.30 32.92
C PHE A 72 6.01 51.19 33.28
N ILE A 73 6.83 51.45 34.31
CA ILE A 73 7.95 50.57 34.68
C ILE A 73 7.49 49.19 35.13
N LEU A 74 6.33 49.10 35.80
CA LEU A 74 5.80 47.84 36.31
C LEU A 74 5.29 46.96 35.17
N LEU A 75 4.62 47.55 34.19
CA LEU A 75 4.16 46.84 32.99
C LEU A 75 5.36 46.32 32.20
N ASN A 76 6.39 47.16 32.02
CA ASN A 76 7.60 46.75 31.31
C ASN A 76 8.35 45.62 32.05
N LEU A 77 8.43 45.69 33.38
CA LEU A 77 9.03 44.64 34.20
C LEU A 77 8.25 43.32 34.06
N ALA A 78 6.92 43.38 34.10
CA ALA A 78 6.07 42.21 33.93
C ALA A 78 6.26 41.56 32.55
N PHE A 79 6.29 42.35 31.46
CA PHE A 79 6.57 41.83 30.11
C PHE A 79 7.98 41.23 30.00
N SER A 80 8.97 41.86 30.63
CA SER A 80 10.35 41.35 30.65
C SER A 80 10.42 39.99 31.35
N THR A 81 9.76 39.84 32.50
CA THR A 81 9.66 38.55 33.20
C THR A 81 8.84 37.52 32.40
N GLN A 82 7.74 37.95 31.75
CA GLN A 82 6.93 37.08 30.89
C GLN A 82 7.77 36.48 29.76
N ALA A 83 8.56 37.30 29.07
CA ALA A 83 9.46 36.83 28.02
C ALA A 83 10.55 35.90 28.56
N ALA A 84 11.13 36.24 29.72
CA ALA A 84 12.19 35.44 30.35
C ALA A 84 11.73 34.02 30.73
N TYR A 85 10.48 33.86 31.20
CA TYR A 85 9.92 32.55 31.53
C TYR A 85 9.34 31.81 30.32
N ALA A 86 8.97 32.53 29.25
CA ALA A 86 8.51 31.90 28.00
C ALA A 86 9.63 31.09 27.34
N ALA A 87 10.86 31.60 27.29
CA ALA A 87 12.00 30.93 26.65
C ALA A 87 12.24 29.48 27.14
N PRO A 88 12.38 29.19 28.45
CA PRO A 88 12.58 27.82 28.93
C PRO A 88 11.35 26.93 28.73
N LEU A 89 10.13 27.47 28.83
CA LEU A 89 8.91 26.70 28.53
C LEU A 89 8.83 26.30 27.06
N ILE A 90 9.18 27.21 26.16
CA ILE A 90 9.24 26.94 24.72
C ILE A 90 10.31 25.89 24.44
N LEU A 91 11.49 25.99 25.06
CA LEU A 91 12.58 25.02 24.88
C LEU A 91 12.17 23.61 25.35
N LEU A 92 11.47 23.50 26.48
CA LEU A 92 10.93 22.23 26.96
C LEU A 92 9.85 21.67 26.03
N ALA A 93 8.99 22.53 25.48
CA ALA A 93 7.99 22.13 24.50
C ALA A 93 8.64 21.65 23.19
N GLN A 94 9.69 22.34 22.74
CA GLN A 94 10.44 22.03 21.51
C GLN A 94 11.21 20.71 21.61
N ASN A 95 12.01 20.48 22.67
CA ASN A 95 12.74 19.22 22.84
C ASN A 95 11.82 18.00 22.76
N ARG A 96 10.62 18.10 23.32
CA ARG A 96 9.64 17.00 23.31
C ARG A 96 8.96 16.84 21.96
N GLN A 97 8.74 17.93 21.23
CA GLN A 97 8.26 17.87 19.86
C GLN A 97 9.29 17.18 18.98
N GLU A 98 10.57 17.54 19.10
CA GLU A 98 11.68 16.90 18.39
C GLU A 98 11.81 15.41 18.71
N ASP A 99 11.65 15.01 19.98
CA ASP A 99 11.65 13.59 20.36
C ASP A 99 10.51 12.81 19.70
N ARG A 100 9.30 13.37 19.66
CA ARG A 100 8.14 12.76 18.97
C ARG A 100 8.37 12.67 17.47
N ASP A 101 8.84 13.75 16.87
CA ASP A 101 9.12 13.83 15.44
C ASP A 101 10.22 12.83 15.06
N ARG A 102 11.23 12.64 15.91
CA ARG A 102 12.28 11.64 15.73
C ARG A 102 11.75 10.21 15.74
N VAL A 103 10.85 9.87 16.67
CA VAL A 103 10.22 8.54 16.72
C VAL A 103 9.36 8.32 15.48
N SER A 104 8.53 9.29 15.11
CA SER A 104 7.69 9.24 13.91
C SER A 104 8.53 9.01 12.64
N LEU A 105 9.63 9.76 12.48
CA LEU A 105 10.55 9.61 11.35
C LEU A 105 11.24 8.24 11.32
N ALA A 106 11.57 7.67 12.49
CA ALA A 106 12.18 6.34 12.57
C ALA A 106 11.18 5.24 12.16
N GLU A 107 9.93 5.34 12.59
CA GLU A 107 8.85 4.43 12.18
C GLU A 107 8.56 4.52 10.69
N ASP A 108 8.50 5.73 10.13
CA ASP A 108 8.27 5.94 8.71
C ASP A 108 9.38 5.34 7.85
N ARG A 109 10.65 5.52 8.25
CA ARG A 109 11.79 4.85 7.58
C ARG A 109 11.66 3.33 7.61
N ARG A 110 11.34 2.75 8.77
CA ARG A 110 11.16 1.31 8.92
C ARG A 110 10.02 0.80 8.03
N ARG A 111 8.89 1.52 7.98
CA ARG A 111 7.77 1.18 7.09
C ARG A 111 8.18 1.26 5.62
N SER A 112 8.95 2.28 5.23
CA SER A 112 9.46 2.44 3.87
C SER A 112 10.37 1.27 3.47
N GLU A 113 11.28 0.86 4.36
CA GLU A 113 12.15 -0.31 4.14
C GLU A 113 11.35 -1.61 3.97
N GLN A 114 10.35 -1.84 4.82
CA GLN A 114 9.44 -2.99 4.71
C GLN A 114 8.67 -2.97 3.39
N THR A 115 8.09 -1.83 3.04
CA THR A 115 7.32 -1.69 1.79
C THR A 115 8.19 -1.94 0.56
N LYS A 116 9.45 -1.48 0.57
CA LYS A 116 10.42 -1.78 -0.49
C LYS A 116 10.71 -3.27 -0.57
N ALA A 117 11.00 -3.92 0.56
CA ALA A 117 11.26 -5.36 0.60
C ALA A 117 10.06 -6.19 0.10
N ASP A 118 8.84 -5.83 0.52
CA ASP A 118 7.61 -6.48 0.06
C ASP A 118 7.39 -6.29 -1.44
N THR A 119 7.67 -5.09 -1.96
CA THR A 119 7.57 -4.79 -3.40
C THR A 119 8.60 -5.59 -4.19
N GLU A 120 9.86 -5.68 -3.72
CA GLU A 120 10.91 -6.49 -4.35
C GLU A 120 10.56 -7.98 -4.32
N PHE A 121 10.00 -8.46 -3.22
CA PHE A 121 9.53 -9.84 -3.08
C PHE A 121 8.41 -10.13 -4.10
N LEU A 122 7.37 -9.29 -4.13
CA LEU A 122 6.25 -9.45 -5.07
C LEU A 122 6.72 -9.34 -6.53
N ALA A 123 7.66 -8.46 -6.84
CA ALA A 123 8.23 -8.36 -8.18
C ALA A 123 8.98 -9.63 -8.58
N ARG A 124 9.71 -10.25 -7.64
CA ARG A 124 10.44 -11.50 -7.87
C ARG A 124 9.49 -12.69 -8.04
N GLU A 125 8.44 -12.77 -7.22
CA GLU A 125 7.38 -13.77 -7.36
C GLU A 125 6.61 -13.60 -8.68
N LEU A 126 6.28 -12.36 -9.07
CA LEU A 126 5.64 -12.11 -10.35
C LEU A 126 6.54 -12.51 -11.53
N ALA A 127 7.85 -12.25 -11.43
CA ALA A 127 8.81 -12.65 -12.44
C ALA A 127 8.94 -14.17 -12.54
N SER A 128 9.01 -14.89 -11.41
CA SER A 128 9.08 -16.36 -11.39
C SER A 128 7.81 -16.99 -11.96
N VAL A 129 6.63 -16.48 -11.57
CA VAL A 129 5.33 -16.91 -12.13
C VAL A 129 5.26 -16.64 -13.62
N ARG A 130 5.71 -15.46 -14.08
CA ARG A 130 5.73 -15.11 -15.50
C ARG A 130 6.62 -16.04 -16.31
N LEU A 131 7.80 -16.42 -15.79
CA LEU A 131 8.68 -17.38 -16.46
C LEU A 131 8.03 -18.77 -16.53
N ALA A 132 7.46 -19.25 -15.42
CA ALA A 132 6.78 -20.54 -15.36
C ALA A 132 5.59 -20.63 -16.34
N VAL A 133 4.79 -19.57 -16.45
CA VAL A 133 3.66 -19.51 -17.40
C VAL A 133 4.15 -19.30 -18.84
N GLY A 134 5.19 -18.48 -19.03
CA GLY A 134 5.70 -18.11 -20.35
C GLY A 134 6.40 -19.24 -21.10
N GLU A 135 7.08 -20.15 -20.41
CA GLU A 135 7.82 -21.24 -21.07
C GLU A 135 7.00 -22.50 -21.33
N GLY A 136 6.07 -22.89 -20.45
CA GLY A 136 5.42 -24.21 -20.55
C GLY A 136 3.98 -24.25 -21.06
N VAL A 137 3.18 -23.21 -20.79
CA VAL A 137 1.71 -23.33 -20.92
C VAL A 137 1.18 -22.82 -22.26
N THR A 138 1.91 -21.95 -22.96
CA THR A 138 1.37 -21.35 -24.19
C THR A 138 1.88 -22.10 -25.42
N ARG A 139 3.18 -22.36 -25.54
CA ARG A 139 3.74 -22.88 -26.79
C ARG A 139 3.40 -24.34 -27.02
N ASP A 140 3.69 -25.22 -26.05
CA ASP A 140 3.48 -26.65 -26.23
C ASP A 140 1.99 -27.01 -26.17
N TYR A 141 1.22 -26.35 -25.30
CA TYR A 141 -0.24 -26.51 -25.25
C TYR A 141 -0.92 -26.03 -26.55
N LEU A 142 -0.63 -24.82 -27.06
CA LEU A 142 -1.22 -24.38 -28.33
C LEU A 142 -0.79 -25.29 -29.47
N ARG A 143 0.45 -25.79 -29.48
CA ARG A 143 0.91 -26.70 -30.52
C ARG A 143 0.15 -28.02 -30.48
N HIS A 144 -0.06 -28.59 -29.29
CA HIS A 144 -0.79 -29.83 -29.12
C HIS A 144 -2.27 -29.67 -29.49
N GLU A 145 -2.91 -28.58 -29.07
CA GLU A 145 -4.30 -28.29 -29.43
C GLU A 145 -4.47 -28.08 -30.95
N LEU A 146 -3.49 -27.42 -31.60
CA LEU A 146 -3.49 -27.26 -33.06
C LEU A 146 -3.27 -28.59 -33.79
N GLU A 147 -2.44 -29.49 -33.25
CA GLU A 147 -2.23 -30.85 -33.78
C GLU A 147 -3.52 -31.68 -33.67
N ASP A 148 -4.15 -31.69 -32.50
CA ASP A 148 -5.42 -32.38 -32.24
C ASP A 148 -6.53 -31.87 -33.17
N LEU A 149 -6.64 -30.54 -33.35
CA LEU A 149 -7.60 -29.95 -34.29
C LEU A 149 -7.32 -30.37 -35.74
N THR A 150 -6.04 -30.46 -36.12
CA THR A 150 -5.64 -30.89 -37.47
C THR A 150 -6.01 -32.36 -37.70
N GLU A 151 -5.72 -33.23 -36.73
CA GLU A 151 -6.08 -34.65 -36.80
C GLU A 151 -7.60 -34.86 -36.86
N LEU A 152 -8.36 -34.08 -36.08
CA LEU A 152 -9.83 -34.08 -36.12
C LEU A 152 -10.36 -33.69 -37.51
N ILE A 153 -9.77 -32.69 -38.16
CA ILE A 153 -10.14 -32.28 -39.52
C ILE A 153 -9.84 -33.39 -40.53
N GLU A 154 -8.65 -33.98 -40.48
CA GLU A 154 -8.24 -35.07 -41.39
C GLU A 154 -9.12 -36.32 -41.23
N ARG A 155 -9.52 -36.62 -39.98
CA ARG A 155 -10.45 -37.70 -39.66
C ARG A 155 -11.88 -37.43 -40.13
N LEU A 156 -12.29 -36.16 -40.16
CA LEU A 156 -13.56 -35.72 -40.76
C LEU A 156 -13.50 -35.82 -42.29
N GLU A 157 -12.43 -35.36 -42.91
CA GLU A 157 -12.22 -35.41 -44.37
C GLU A 157 -12.24 -36.86 -44.88
N SER A 158 -11.46 -37.75 -44.29
CA SER A 158 -11.44 -39.17 -44.63
C SER A 158 -12.83 -39.84 -44.48
N LYS A 159 -13.56 -39.53 -43.41
CA LYS A 159 -14.90 -40.09 -43.19
C LYS A 159 -15.91 -39.60 -44.23
N ILE A 160 -15.79 -38.34 -44.65
CA ILE A 160 -16.59 -37.76 -45.73
C ILE A 160 -16.27 -38.47 -47.05
N ASP A 161 -14.98 -38.62 -47.40
CA ASP A 161 -14.54 -39.31 -48.61
C ASP A 161 -15.00 -40.77 -48.67
N ASP A 162 -14.92 -41.49 -47.56
CA ASP A 162 -15.44 -42.85 -47.42
C ASP A 162 -16.95 -42.91 -47.64
N GLU A 163 -17.71 -41.95 -47.10
CA GLU A 163 -19.16 -41.86 -47.31
C GLU A 163 -19.51 -41.59 -48.78
N TRP A 164 -18.80 -40.66 -49.44
CA TRP A 164 -18.97 -40.39 -50.87
C TRP A 164 -18.61 -41.61 -51.73
N ALA A 165 -17.53 -42.33 -51.39
CA ALA A 165 -17.14 -43.55 -52.08
C ALA A 165 -18.20 -44.65 -51.91
N SER A 166 -18.78 -44.79 -50.71
CA SER A 166 -19.86 -45.73 -50.40
C SER A 166 -21.11 -45.43 -51.23
N ARG A 167 -21.56 -44.17 -51.24
CA ARG A 167 -22.72 -43.73 -52.04
C ARG A 167 -22.48 -43.91 -53.55
N ARG A 168 -21.25 -43.70 -54.05
CA ARG A 168 -20.91 -43.94 -55.46
C ARG A 168 -21.04 -45.41 -55.84
N ARG A 169 -20.57 -46.32 -54.98
CA ARG A 169 -20.69 -47.77 -55.20
C ARG A 169 -22.15 -48.22 -55.18
N GLU A 170 -22.96 -47.69 -54.27
CA GLU A 170 -24.40 -47.95 -54.24
C GLU A 170 -25.11 -47.46 -55.50
N ALA A 171 -24.78 -46.25 -55.98
CA ALA A 171 -25.34 -45.71 -57.22
C ALA A 171 -24.94 -46.52 -58.47
N GLN A 172 -23.69 -46.97 -58.58
CA GLN A 172 -23.23 -47.81 -59.69
C GLN A 172 -23.83 -49.23 -59.63
N GLY A 173 -24.00 -49.80 -58.42
CA GLY A 173 -24.68 -51.08 -58.25
C GLY A 173 -26.16 -51.02 -58.63
N ALA A 174 -26.84 -49.91 -58.32
CA ALA A 174 -28.25 -49.70 -58.66
C ALA A 174 -28.49 -49.45 -60.16
N ASP A 175 -27.52 -48.87 -60.88
CA ASP A 175 -27.59 -48.67 -62.33
C ASP A 175 -27.30 -49.96 -63.11
N SER A 176 -26.32 -50.75 -62.66
CA SER A 176 -26.03 -52.08 -63.21
C SER A 176 -27.22 -53.04 -63.09
N ASN A 177 -27.94 -52.99 -61.95
CA ASN A 177 -29.12 -53.84 -61.75
C ASN A 177 -30.32 -53.40 -62.62
N ARG A 178 -30.43 -52.11 -62.96
CA ARG A 178 -31.46 -51.58 -63.88
C ARG A 178 -31.26 -52.02 -65.33
N HIS A 179 -30.04 -52.34 -65.73
CA HIS A 179 -29.73 -52.81 -67.09
C HIS A 179 -30.03 -54.31 -67.30
N LEU A 180 -30.23 -55.07 -66.21
CA LEU A 180 -30.59 -56.50 -66.23
C LEU A 180 -32.11 -56.76 -66.21
N GLU A 181 -32.93 -55.79 -65.79
CA GLU A 181 -34.39 -55.83 -65.87
C GLU A 181 -34.91 -55.28 -67.22
N LYS A 182 -34.53 -55.89 -68.35
CA LYS A 182 -35.32 -55.76 -69.58
C LYS A 182 -36.52 -56.73 -69.49
N PRO A 183 -37.76 -56.28 -69.69
CA PRO A 183 -38.92 -57.17 -69.58
C PRO A 183 -38.90 -58.17 -70.74
N ARG A 184 -38.83 -59.46 -70.41
CA ARG A 184 -39.17 -60.55 -71.32
C ARG A 184 -40.67 -60.52 -71.56
N HIS A 185 -41.08 -60.06 -72.74
CA HIS A 185 -42.42 -60.30 -73.29
C HIS A 185 -42.21 -60.86 -74.69
N GLY A 186 -42.33 -62.18 -74.85
CA GLY A 186 -43.51 -62.85 -75.41
C GLY A 186 -43.19 -63.19 -76.88
N ALA A 187 -43.00 -64.47 -77.23
CA ALA A 187 -44.02 -65.32 -77.87
C ALA A 187 -44.43 -64.74 -79.25
N ASP A 188 -44.43 -65.43 -80.38
CA ASP A 188 -44.44 -66.85 -80.74
C ASP A 188 -44.23 -66.90 -82.29
N HIS A 189 -44.11 -68.12 -82.83
CA HIS A 189 -44.56 -68.51 -84.18
C HIS A 189 -43.72 -68.06 -85.38
N ASP A 190 -43.59 -68.79 -86.48
CA ASP A 190 -43.56 -70.21 -86.87
C ASP A 190 -43.26 -70.11 -88.40
N ASP A 191 -42.44 -71.04 -88.89
CA ASP A 191 -42.38 -71.64 -90.24
C ASP A 191 -42.58 -70.83 -91.56
N ASP A 192 -41.76 -71.28 -92.53
CA ASP A 192 -41.78 -71.13 -94.01
C ASP A 192 -41.21 -69.87 -94.70
#